data_AF-A0ABD1MK86-F1
#
_entry.id   AF-A0ABD1MK86-F1
#
_cell.length_a   1.000
_cell.length_b   1.000
_cell.length_c   1.000
_cell.angle_alpha   90.00
_cell.angle_beta   90.00
_cell.angle_gamma   90.00
#
_symmetry.space_group_name_H-M   'P 1'
#
loop_
_entity.id
_entity.type
_entity.pdbx_description
1 polymer ?
#
loop_
_entity_poly.entity_id
_entity_poly.type
_entity_poly.pdbx_seq_one_letter_code
_entity_poly.pdbx_strand_id
1 'polypeptide(L)' 'MSLMNPRTEKLLKRLTIVTTVTASYFLVTADYGPQPNALDPIKKQILSAESSAKEYVFGSKKESQENHTVKFDSNKDRP' A
#
# COMPACT_ATOMS: atom_id res chain seq x y z
N MET A 1 16.65 -6.50 45.68
CA MET A 1 16.02 -6.09 44.41
C MET A 1 17.04 -6.37 43.32
N SER A 2 16.79 -7.34 42.44
CA SER A 2 17.82 -7.93 41.58
C SER A 2 18.56 -6.86 40.76
N LEU A 3 19.88 -6.77 40.96
CA LEU A 3 20.76 -5.81 40.33
C LEU A 3 20.89 -6.21 38.85
N MET A 4 20.06 -5.62 38.00
CA MET A 4 20.08 -5.87 36.56
C MET A 4 21.49 -5.61 36.02
N ASN A 5 21.97 -6.50 35.16
CA ASN A 5 23.32 -6.38 34.62
C ASN A 5 23.46 -5.02 33.91
N PRO A 6 24.49 -4.21 34.23
CA PRO A 6 24.64 -2.87 33.67
C PRO A 6 24.79 -2.87 32.14
N ARG A 7 25.18 -4.00 31.53
CA ARG A 7 25.18 -4.18 30.07
C ARG A 7 23.75 -4.30 29.53
N THR A 8 22.89 -5.04 30.22
CA THR A 8 21.48 -5.21 29.87
C THR A 8 20.73 -3.88 29.99
N GLU A 9 20.99 -3.08 31.03
CA GLU A 9 20.36 -1.77 31.18
C GLU A 9 20.74 -0.79 30.06
N LYS A 10 22.01 -0.79 29.64
CA LYS A 10 22.46 0.03 28.50
C LYS A 10 21.81 -0.41 27.19
N LEU A 11 21.65 -1.72 26.98
CA LEU A 11 20.98 -2.26 25.81
C LEU A 11 19.50 -1.88 25.81
N LEU A 12 18.80 -2.06 26.93
CA LEU A 12 17.40 -1.71 27.08
C LEU A 12 17.16 -0.23 26.83
N LYS A 13 18.00 0.67 27.37
CA LYS A 13 17.87 2.12 27.11
C LYS A 13 17.96 2.45 25.62
N ARG A 14 18.92 1.87 24.90
CA ARG A 14 19.08 2.10 23.46
C ARG A 14 17.89 1.53 22.69
N LEU A 15 17.48 0.31 23.02
CA LEU A 15 16.35 -0.34 22.39
C LEU A 15 15.06 0.47 22.60
N THR A 16 14.80 0.95 23.82
CA THR A 16 13.64 1.80 24.11
C THR A 16 13.65 3.05 23.24
N ILE A 17 14.78 3.76 23.13
CA ILE A 17 14.87 4.95 22.27
C ILE A 17 14.56 4.59 20.81
N VAL A 18 15.19 3.55 20.26
CA VAL A 18 14.98 3.13 18.86
C VAL A 18 13.54 2.69 18.60
N THR A 19 12.97 1.92 19.52
CA THR A 19 11.59 1.44 19.45
C THR A 19 10.61 2.61 19.56
N THR A 20 10.85 3.56 20.46
CA THR A 20 10.00 4.75 20.60
C THR A 20 10.04 5.61 19.34
N VAL A 21 11.21 5.84 18.74
CA VAL A 21 11.33 6.60 17.48
C VAL A 21 10.63 5.86 16.35
N THR A 22 10.87 4.56 16.19
CA THR A 22 10.25 3.74 15.15
C THR A 22 8.74 3.67 15.31
N ALA A 23 8.23 3.43 16.52
CA ALA A 23 6.81 3.39 16.80
C ALA A 23 6.16 4.76 16.61
N SER A 24 6.82 5.84 17.01
CA SER A 24 6.33 7.21 16.78
C SER A 24 6.27 7.52 15.29
N TYR A 25 7.31 7.18 14.53
CA TYR A 25 7.31 7.31 13.07
C TYR A 25 6.16 6.50 12.46
N PHE A 26 6.00 5.23 12.86
CA PHE A 26 4.95 4.37 12.35
C PHE A 26 3.56 4.91 12.67
N LEU A 27 3.29 5.32 13.92
CA LEU A 27 2.02 5.92 14.35
C LEU A 27 1.72 7.22 13.62
N VAL A 28 2.72 8.10 13.47
CA VAL A 28 2.58 9.33 12.67
C VAL A 28 2.22 8.97 11.23
N THR A 29 2.89 7.97 10.65
CA THR A 29 2.60 7.49 9.29
C THR A 29 1.39 6.56 9.20
N ALA A 30 0.77 6.15 10.30
CA ALA A 30 -0.27 5.12 10.29
C ALA A 30 -1.60 5.65 9.73
N ASP A 31 -1.89 6.93 9.97
CA ASP A 31 -3.03 7.64 9.35
C ASP A 31 -2.72 8.13 7.94
N TYR A 32 -1.44 8.10 7.52
CA TYR A 32 -1.10 8.14 6.10
C TYR A 32 -1.40 6.75 5.54
N GLY A 33 -2.69 6.48 5.30
CA GLY A 33 -3.12 5.33 4.50
C GLY A 33 -2.38 5.32 3.15
N PRO A 34 -2.55 4.28 2.32
CA PRO A 34 -1.96 4.23 0.98
C PRO A 34 -2.56 5.34 0.09
N GLN A 35 -2.20 6.59 0.36
CA GLN A 35 -2.44 7.72 -0.48
C GLN A 35 -1.70 7.44 -1.78
N PRO A 36 -2.32 7.76 -2.92
CA PRO A 36 -1.69 7.51 -4.19
C PRO A 36 -0.40 8.32 -4.24
N ASN A 37 0.72 7.63 -4.08
CA ASN A 37 2.03 8.26 -4.02
C ASN A 37 2.31 8.85 -5.40
N ALA A 38 3.18 9.85 -5.48
CA ALA A 38 3.64 10.39 -6.76
C ALA A 38 4.22 9.30 -7.71
N LEU A 39 4.57 8.14 -7.15
CA LEU A 39 5.09 6.96 -7.85
C LEU A 39 4.01 5.95 -8.27
N ASP A 40 2.75 6.14 -7.92
CA ASP A 40 1.64 5.28 -8.34
C ASP A 40 1.46 5.20 -9.86
N PRO A 41 1.61 6.29 -10.63
CA PRO A 41 1.59 6.23 -12.09
C PRO A 41 2.72 5.33 -12.64
N ILE A 42 3.88 5.32 -11.98
CA ILE A 42 5.04 4.52 -12.37
C ILE A 42 4.79 3.05 -12.04
N LYS A 43 4.29 2.74 -10.83
CA LYS A 43 3.92 1.38 -10.43
C LYS A 43 2.87 0.78 -11.37
N LYS A 44 1.83 1.56 -11.71
CA LYS A 44 0.80 1.13 -12.66
C LYS A 44 1.37 0.85 -14.06
N GLN A 45 2.29 1.68 -14.54
CA GLN A 45 2.94 1.45 -15.83
C GLN A 45 3.82 0.19 -15.83
N ILE A 46 4.58 -0.05 -14.76
CA ILE A 46 5.41 -1.25 -14.63
C ILE A 46 4.53 -2.50 -14.55
N LEU A 47 3.45 -2.49 -13.75
CA LEU A 47 2.50 -3.60 -13.68
C LEU A 47 1.79 -3.85 -15.02
N SER A 48 1.44 -2.79 -15.76
CA SER A 48 0.83 -2.89 -17.08
C SER A 48 1.80 -3.43 -18.14
N ALA A 49 3.08 -3.09 -18.05
CA ALA A 49 4.12 -3.63 -18.91
C ALA A 49 4.40 -5.11 -18.60
N GLU A 50 4.40 -5.46 -17.31
CA GLU A 50 4.52 -6.86 -16.86
C GLU A 50 3.34 -7.70 -17.36
N SER A 51 2.10 -7.19 -17.22
CA SER A 51 0.91 -7.91 -17.70
C SER A 51 0.89 -8.03 -19.23
N SER A 52 1.31 -6.99 -19.96
CA SER A 52 1.41 -7.02 -21.41
C SER A 52 2.48 -7.98 -21.91
N ALA A 53 3.64 -8.04 -21.24
CA ALA A 53 4.68 -9.01 -21.56
C ALA A 53 4.23 -10.44 -21.24
N LYS A 54 3.52 -10.66 -20.12
CA LYS A 54 2.93 -11.97 -19.81
C LYS A 54 1.87 -12.37 -20.82
N GLU A 55 1.03 -11.47 -21.27
CA GLU A 55 0.03 -11.73 -22.32
C GLU A 55 0.68 -12.07 -23.66
N TYR A 56 1.79 -11.40 -23.98
CA TYR A 56 2.59 -11.67 -25.18
C TYR A 56 3.29 -13.05 -25.14
N VAL A 57 3.82 -13.45 -23.98
CA VAL A 57 4.57 -14.72 -23.80
C VAL A 57 3.64 -15.92 -23.58
N PHE A 58 2.56 -15.78 -22.81
CA PHE A 58 1.63 -16.89 -22.52
C PHE A 58 0.50 -17.04 -23.54
N GLY A 59 0.37 -16.11 -24.49
CA GLY A 59 -0.71 -16.09 -25.47
C GLY A 59 -2.01 -15.59 -24.86
N SER A 60 -2.55 -14.52 -25.47
CA SER A 60 -3.82 -13.88 -25.06
C SER A 60 -4.99 -14.89 -25.09
N LYS A 61 -5.35 -15.45 -23.93
CA LYS A 61 -6.69 -16.00 -23.74
C LYS A 61 -7.65 -14.83 -23.59
N LYS A 62 -8.17 -14.36 -24.73
CA LYS A 62 -9.32 -13.48 -24.78
C LYS A 62 -10.52 -14.21 -24.18
N GLU A 63 -10.94 -13.84 -22.98
CA GLU A 63 -12.33 -14.02 -22.57
C GLU A 63 -12.93 -12.64 -22.36
N SER A 64 -13.93 -12.36 -23.18
CA SER A 64 -14.70 -11.12 -23.25
C SER A 64 -15.17 -10.69 -21.86
N GLN A 65 -14.77 -9.50 -21.42
CA GLN A 65 -15.53 -8.75 -20.43
C GLN A 65 -16.13 -7.51 -21.10
N GLU A 66 -16.96 -7.78 -22.11
CA GLU A 66 -18.22 -7.06 -22.28
C GLU A 66 -18.96 -7.16 -20.95
N ASN A 67 -19.02 -6.09 -20.16
CA ASN A 67 -20.15 -5.77 -19.28
C ASN A 67 -19.96 -4.37 -18.66
N HIS A 68 -20.86 -3.48 -19.06
CA HIS A 68 -21.30 -2.29 -18.34
C HIS A 68 -20.40 -1.05 -18.39
N THR A 69 -20.31 -0.50 -19.61
CA THR A 69 -20.38 0.95 -19.82
C THR A 69 -21.63 1.48 -19.11
N VAL A 70 -21.46 2.08 -17.93
CA VAL A 70 -22.52 2.79 -17.20
C VAL A 70 -22.94 4.02 -18.02
N LYS A 71 -23.96 3.83 -18.86
CA LYS A 71 -24.84 4.90 -19.31
C LYS A 71 -26.09 4.85 -18.42
N PHE A 72 -26.32 5.89 -17.63
CA PHE A 72 -27.49 6.77 -17.81
C PHE A 72 -27.46 7.86 -16.74
N ASP A 73 -26.94 9.01 -17.15
CA ASP A 73 -27.34 10.30 -16.62
C ASP A 73 -28.68 10.64 -17.28
N SER A 74 -29.76 10.73 -16.50
CA SER A 74 -30.92 11.58 -16.78
C SER A 74 -31.99 11.48 -15.69
N ASN A 75 -31.88 12.38 -14.72
CA ASN A 75 -32.93 13.28 -14.22
C ASN A 75 -34.39 13.01 -14.67
N LYS A 76 -35.27 12.60 -13.74
CA LYS A 76 -36.49 13.33 -13.32
C LYS A 76 -37.36 12.49 -12.36
N ASP A 77 -37.54 13.02 -11.15
CA ASP A 77 -38.59 12.65 -10.22
C ASP A 77 -39.98 13.13 -10.70
N ARG A 78 -41.02 12.39 -10.26
CA ARG A 78 -42.49 12.63 -10.23
C ARG A 78 -43.30 11.85 -11.26
N PRO A 79 -44.56 11.44 -10.96
CA PRO A 79 -45.48 11.90 -9.89
C PRO A 79 -45.46 11.10 -8.58
#